data_AF-A0A1Y5IIS9-F1
#
_entry.id   AF-A0A1Y5IIS9-F1
#
_cell.length_a   1.000
_cell.length_b   1.000
_cell.length_c   1.000
_cell.angle_alpha   90.00
_cell.angle_beta   90.00
_cell.angle_gamma   90.00
#
_symmetry.space_group_name_H-M   'P 1'
#
loop_
_entity.id
_entity.type
_entity.pdbx_description
1 polymer ?
#
loop_
_entity_poly.entity_id
_entity_poly.type
_entity_poly.pdbx_seq_one_letter_code
_entity_poly.pdbx_strand_id
1 'polypeptide(L)'
;MLAATVPRTRARTNATRCVSEGTQGKTMRLGLPRRGVRARSGAFYDAPGDSRGFTREAMEVVNAVNASMDVRSGPVMPRDGAGGDPFGALLKNRIVFLGHQVDDFNADAVISQLLLLDQQDPTKEIKLFINSPGGSVTAGMGIYDAMQFCRAPVSTVCLGLAASMGAFLLASGEKGRRMSMPNARIMIHQPLGGAQGSAVDIEIQAKEIMYHKANLNRLMAFHTGQKVETIDEDTDRDRYMSPLEAKQYGVIDIVIGGDDAGLKIEGSFTEKLKTKKDYVAWGNESDDGSSSSRFTGKTQDAPLQK
;
A
#
# COMPACT_ATOMS: atom_id res chain seq x y z
N MET A 1 49.30 43.79 -11.43
CA MET A 1 49.58 43.94 -9.98
C MET A 1 48.64 42.97 -9.26
N LEU A 2 49.16 41.96 -8.56
CA LEU A 2 49.33 41.91 -7.08
C LEU A 2 47.96 41.93 -6.36
N ALA A 3 47.40 40.87 -5.74
CA ALA A 3 47.85 39.52 -5.32
C ALA A 3 48.45 39.36 -3.90
N ALA A 4 47.70 38.65 -3.03
CA ALA A 4 48.05 37.84 -1.84
C ALA A 4 46.81 36.93 -1.54
N THR A 5 46.78 35.72 -0.94
CA THR A 5 47.61 34.86 -0.05
C THR A 5 47.51 35.18 1.45
N VAL A 6 46.80 34.42 2.33
CA VAL A 6 46.86 32.98 2.72
C VAL A 6 48.16 32.65 3.48
N PRO A 7 48.15 32.21 4.79
CA PRO A 7 47.85 30.80 5.11
C PRO A 7 47.28 30.38 6.51
N ARG A 8 46.55 29.25 6.46
CA ARG A 8 46.41 28.09 7.39
C ARG A 8 47.09 28.05 8.78
N THR A 9 46.44 27.29 9.69
CA THR A 9 47.08 26.17 10.45
C THR A 9 46.08 25.05 10.84
N ARG A 10 46.59 23.88 11.28
CA ARG A 10 45.83 22.71 11.77
C ARG A 10 46.24 22.39 13.21
N ALA A 11 45.35 21.75 14.00
CA ALA A 11 45.73 20.95 15.15
C ALA A 11 44.82 19.71 15.31
N ARG A 12 45.35 18.62 15.89
CA ARG A 12 44.65 17.43 16.39
C ARG A 12 45.15 17.17 17.80
N THR A 13 44.27 16.81 18.73
CA THR A 13 44.54 15.99 19.94
C THR A 13 43.19 15.55 20.51
N ASN A 14 42.87 14.26 20.47
CA ASN A 14 43.15 13.22 21.48
C ASN A 14 42.10 13.16 22.60
N ALA A 15 41.36 12.05 22.65
CA ALA A 15 40.54 11.68 23.80
C ALA A 15 41.42 11.08 24.91
N THR A 16 41.18 11.47 26.15
CA THR A 16 41.89 10.92 27.33
C THR A 16 41.06 9.81 27.97
N ARG A 17 41.74 8.73 28.37
CA ARG A 17 41.15 7.49 28.87
C ARG A 17 41.29 7.42 30.40
N CYS A 18 40.18 7.39 31.13
CA CYS A 18 40.21 6.92 32.52
C CYS A 18 40.05 5.39 32.56
N VAL A 19 40.75 4.77 33.50
CA VAL A 19 40.75 3.32 33.75
C VAL A 19 40.61 3.11 35.25
N SER A 20 39.80 2.14 35.65
CA SER A 20 39.90 1.52 36.96
C SER A 20 39.67 0.02 36.85
N GLU A 21 40.53 -0.73 37.54
CA GLU A 21 40.36 -2.15 37.85
C GLU A 21 39.27 -2.29 38.94
N GLY A 22 38.64 -3.42 39.22
CA GLY A 22 38.89 -4.78 38.77
C GLY A 22 39.04 -5.69 39.98
N THR A 23 38.02 -6.50 40.30
CA THR A 23 38.09 -7.48 41.41
C THR A 23 37.17 -8.68 41.15
N GLN A 24 37.37 -9.76 41.92
CA GLN A 24 37.00 -11.11 41.50
C GLN A 24 35.76 -11.67 42.21
N GLY A 25 34.93 -12.36 41.42
CA GLY A 25 34.50 -13.75 41.70
C GLY A 25 33.54 -14.04 42.87
N LYS A 26 32.38 -14.62 42.51
CA LYS A 26 31.95 -15.90 43.11
C LYS A 26 30.98 -16.65 42.20
N THR A 27 31.21 -17.95 42.04
CA THR A 27 30.32 -18.87 41.34
C THR A 27 29.32 -19.48 42.31
N MET A 28 28.04 -19.50 41.93
CA MET A 28 27.09 -20.50 42.42
C MET A 28 26.34 -21.09 41.22
N ARG A 29 26.22 -22.42 41.22
CA ARG A 29 25.36 -23.14 40.27
C ARG A 29 24.03 -23.42 40.97
N LEU A 30 22.92 -23.04 40.33
CA LEU A 30 21.63 -23.70 40.51
C LEU A 30 21.19 -24.23 39.15
N GLY A 31 20.80 -25.49 39.10
CA GLY A 31 20.46 -26.19 37.86
C GLY A 31 19.00 -26.00 37.49
N LEU A 32 18.73 -25.75 36.21
CA LEU A 32 17.40 -25.85 35.60
C LEU A 32 17.44 -26.89 34.45
N PRO A 33 16.34 -27.63 34.22
CA PRO A 33 16.39 -28.89 33.49
C PRO A 33 16.56 -28.72 31.98
N ARG A 34 17.40 -29.56 31.37
CA ARG A 34 17.52 -29.69 29.91
C ARG A 34 16.24 -30.33 29.33
N ARG A 35 15.44 -29.56 28.60
CA ARG A 35 14.58 -30.07 27.52
C ARG A 35 14.94 -29.37 26.21
N GLY A 36 15.67 -30.07 25.35
CA GLY A 36 16.07 -29.56 24.04
C GLY A 36 14.89 -29.63 23.06
N VAL A 37 14.29 -28.48 22.74
CA VAL A 37 13.37 -28.36 21.61
C VAL A 37 14.20 -28.18 20.35
N ARG A 38 14.27 -29.23 19.51
CA ARG A 38 14.76 -29.06 18.13
C ARG A 38 13.76 -28.18 17.38
N ALA A 39 14.15 -26.97 17.01
CA ALA A 39 13.44 -26.21 16.00
C ALA A 39 13.47 -27.00 14.68
N ARG A 40 12.33 -27.62 14.30
CA ARG A 40 12.16 -28.17 12.96
C ARG A 40 11.85 -27.02 12.02
N SER A 41 12.68 -26.85 10.99
CA SER A 41 12.36 -26.02 9.82
C SER A 41 11.24 -26.69 9.03
N GLY A 42 9.98 -26.41 9.40
CA GLY A 42 8.81 -26.77 8.60
C GLY A 42 8.57 -25.71 7.54
N ALA A 43 8.73 -26.06 6.27
CA ALA A 43 8.29 -25.21 5.16
C ALA A 43 6.76 -25.30 5.07
N PHE A 44 6.07 -24.18 5.29
CA PHE A 44 4.60 -24.11 5.22
C PHE A 44 4.11 -23.89 3.78
N TYR A 45 4.48 -24.83 2.90
CA TYR A 45 3.96 -24.95 1.53
C TYR A 45 3.92 -26.43 1.12
N ASP A 46 2.88 -27.14 1.56
CA ASP A 46 2.50 -28.41 0.92
C ASP A 46 1.81 -28.11 -0.42
N ALA A 47 2.23 -28.80 -1.48
CA ALA A 47 1.65 -28.72 -2.81
C ALA A 47 1.97 -30.02 -3.58
N PRO A 48 1.22 -30.37 -4.65
CA PRO A 48 -0.03 -29.77 -5.15
C PRO A 48 -1.26 -30.71 -4.96
N GLY A 49 -2.49 -30.20 -4.99
CA GLY A 49 -3.65 -31.09 -4.74
C GLY A 49 -5.08 -30.67 -5.09
N ASP A 50 -5.40 -29.39 -5.33
CA ASP A 50 -6.77 -29.03 -5.80
C ASP A 50 -6.79 -27.76 -6.65
N SER A 51 -7.14 -27.88 -7.93
CA SER A 51 -7.20 -26.78 -8.91
C SER A 51 -8.61 -26.24 -9.15
N ARG A 52 -9.49 -26.32 -8.14
CA ARG A 52 -10.88 -25.84 -8.21
C ARG A 52 -11.05 -24.45 -7.58
N GLY A 53 -10.98 -23.40 -8.40
CA GLY A 53 -11.41 -22.04 -8.02
C GLY A 53 -10.83 -20.88 -8.83
N PHE A 54 -9.59 -20.99 -9.29
CA PHE A 54 -8.90 -19.91 -9.99
C PHE A 54 -9.20 -19.90 -11.49
N THR A 55 -9.48 -18.71 -12.07
CA THR A 55 -9.38 -18.53 -13.52
C THR A 55 -7.92 -18.63 -13.97
N ARG A 56 -7.71 -18.91 -15.26
CA ARG A 56 -6.37 -19.13 -15.82
C ARG A 56 -5.50 -17.88 -15.69
N GLU A 57 -6.05 -16.71 -15.96
CA GLU A 57 -5.36 -15.41 -15.87
C GLU A 57 -4.97 -15.09 -14.42
N ALA A 58 -5.85 -15.36 -13.46
CA ALA A 58 -5.56 -15.17 -12.04
C ALA A 58 -4.44 -16.12 -11.56
N MET A 59 -4.44 -17.38 -12.02
CA MET A 59 -3.32 -18.29 -11.79
C MET A 59 -2.03 -17.82 -12.49
N GLU A 60 -2.08 -17.30 -13.71
CA GLU A 60 -0.89 -16.78 -14.40
C GLU A 60 -0.31 -15.53 -13.71
N VAL A 61 -1.12 -14.66 -13.10
CA VAL A 61 -0.64 -13.54 -12.28
C VAL A 61 -0.02 -14.02 -10.96
N VAL A 62 -0.70 -14.90 -10.21
CA VAL A 62 -0.17 -15.48 -8.97
C VAL A 62 1.11 -16.27 -9.23
N ASN A 63 1.16 -17.07 -10.30
CA ASN A 63 2.34 -17.82 -10.69
C ASN A 63 3.48 -16.92 -11.19
N ALA A 64 3.20 -15.79 -11.84
CA ALA A 64 4.24 -14.81 -12.18
C ALA A 64 4.85 -14.16 -10.93
N VAL A 65 4.04 -13.83 -9.92
CA VAL A 65 4.55 -13.35 -8.62
C VAL A 65 5.38 -14.44 -7.94
N ASN A 66 4.86 -15.67 -7.82
CA ASN A 66 5.57 -16.79 -7.18
C ASN A 66 6.86 -17.18 -7.93
N ALA A 67 6.88 -17.15 -9.26
CA ALA A 67 8.08 -17.40 -10.07
C ALA A 67 9.13 -16.28 -9.93
N SER A 68 8.71 -15.03 -9.72
CA SER A 68 9.62 -13.95 -9.32
C SER A 68 10.15 -14.08 -7.88
N MET A 69 9.61 -15.04 -7.12
CA MET A 69 9.92 -15.32 -5.70
C MET A 69 10.50 -16.74 -5.47
N ASP A 70 11.15 -17.39 -6.46
CA ASP A 70 11.92 -18.65 -6.23
C ASP A 70 13.21 -18.38 -5.44
N VAL A 71 13.03 -17.98 -4.18
CA VAL A 71 14.10 -17.64 -3.24
C VAL A 71 14.65 -18.92 -2.62
N ARG A 72 15.52 -19.61 -3.37
CA ARG A 72 16.39 -20.68 -2.85
C ARG A 72 17.53 -20.12 -1.98
N SER A 73 17.19 -19.30 -0.99
CA SER A 73 18.11 -18.65 -0.05
C SER A 73 17.45 -18.52 1.32
N GLY A 74 18.25 -18.70 2.38
CA GLY A 74 17.81 -18.42 3.76
C GLY A 74 17.58 -16.92 4.02
N PRO A 75 17.16 -16.52 5.24
CA PRO A 75 16.79 -15.14 5.56
C PRO A 75 17.93 -14.16 5.29
N VAL A 76 17.75 -13.33 4.25
CA VAL A 76 18.74 -12.33 3.83
C VAL A 76 18.61 -11.08 4.69
N MET A 77 19.57 -10.87 5.59
CA MET A 77 19.92 -9.53 6.05
C MET A 77 20.94 -8.93 5.06
N PRO A 78 20.85 -7.63 4.72
CA PRO A 78 21.73 -7.02 3.74
C PRO A 78 23.17 -6.99 4.26
N ARG A 79 24.10 -7.38 3.38
CA ARG A 79 25.54 -7.23 3.58
C ARG A 79 26.13 -6.55 2.35
N ASP A 80 27.05 -5.62 2.59
CA ASP A 80 27.47 -4.63 1.61
C ASP A 80 28.02 -5.24 0.31
N GLY A 81 27.60 -4.68 -0.83
CA GLY A 81 28.17 -4.95 -2.15
C GLY A 81 27.64 -6.17 -2.92
N ALA A 82 26.81 -7.04 -2.33
CA ALA A 82 26.32 -8.25 -3.02
C ALA A 82 24.82 -8.59 -2.76
N GLY A 83 24.06 -7.70 -2.13
CA GLY A 83 22.59 -7.79 -2.12
C GLY A 83 22.03 -7.30 -3.46
N GLY A 84 21.32 -8.14 -4.20
CA GLY A 84 20.64 -7.73 -5.43
C GLY A 84 19.52 -6.74 -5.15
N ASP A 85 19.46 -5.65 -5.91
CA ASP A 85 18.38 -4.66 -5.83
C ASP A 85 17.02 -5.34 -6.14
N PRO A 86 16.09 -5.40 -5.16
CA PRO A 86 14.80 -6.04 -5.36
C PRO A 86 13.90 -5.26 -6.33
N PHE A 87 14.00 -3.93 -6.37
CA PHE A 87 13.20 -3.11 -7.29
C PHE A 87 13.71 -3.30 -8.73
N GLY A 88 15.02 -3.26 -8.95
CA GLY A 88 15.61 -3.61 -10.25
C GLY A 88 15.39 -5.07 -10.68
N ALA A 89 15.19 -6.01 -9.74
CA ALA A 89 14.80 -7.38 -10.04
C ALA A 89 13.31 -7.48 -10.46
N LEU A 90 12.43 -6.76 -9.78
CA LEU A 90 11.01 -6.65 -10.13
C LEU A 90 10.81 -5.92 -11.47
N LEU A 91 11.55 -4.84 -11.72
CA LEU A 91 11.49 -4.06 -12.96
C LEU A 91 11.92 -4.90 -14.18
N LYS A 92 12.93 -5.77 -14.05
CA LYS A 92 13.29 -6.77 -15.08
C LYS A 92 12.17 -7.77 -15.40
N ASN A 93 11.29 -8.02 -14.44
CA ASN A 93 10.07 -8.81 -14.61
C ASN A 93 8.84 -7.95 -15.01
N ARG A 94 9.06 -6.68 -15.38
CA ARG A 94 8.05 -5.68 -15.78
C ARG A 94 7.06 -5.32 -14.67
N ILE A 95 7.51 -5.41 -13.42
CA ILE A 95 6.74 -5.06 -12.23
C ILE A 95 7.21 -3.69 -11.71
N VAL A 96 6.29 -2.74 -11.63
CA VAL A 96 6.49 -1.36 -11.13
C VAL A 96 5.65 -1.18 -9.87
N PHE A 97 6.17 -0.46 -8.87
CA PHE A 97 5.49 -0.26 -7.57
C PHE A 97 5.21 1.22 -7.28
N LEU A 98 3.93 1.56 -7.13
CA LEU A 98 3.45 2.81 -6.53
C LEU A 98 3.04 2.54 -5.08
N GLY A 99 4.03 2.50 -4.18
CA GLY A 99 3.87 2.03 -2.80
C GLY A 99 3.81 3.12 -1.72
N HIS A 100 3.59 4.39 -2.08
CA HIS A 100 3.61 5.57 -1.20
C HIS A 100 2.50 6.57 -1.60
N GLN A 101 2.38 7.68 -0.86
CA GLN A 101 1.61 8.86 -1.28
C GLN A 101 2.12 9.34 -2.65
N VAL A 102 1.23 9.75 -3.56
CA VAL A 102 1.60 10.26 -4.89
C VAL A 102 2.19 11.67 -4.76
N ASP A 103 3.44 11.83 -5.19
CA ASP A 103 4.15 13.10 -5.28
C ASP A 103 4.97 13.13 -6.59
N ASP A 104 5.48 14.31 -6.96
CA ASP A 104 6.16 14.53 -8.23
C ASP A 104 7.40 13.62 -8.39
N PHE A 105 8.15 13.37 -7.30
CA PHE A 105 9.37 12.55 -7.34
C PHE A 105 9.06 11.06 -7.59
N ASN A 106 8.04 10.50 -6.94
CA ASN A 106 7.64 9.12 -7.22
C ASN A 106 6.81 8.97 -8.51
N ALA A 107 6.10 10.01 -8.95
CA ALA A 107 5.49 10.06 -10.27
C ALA A 107 6.54 10.02 -11.38
N ASP A 108 7.55 10.90 -11.35
CA ASP A 108 8.68 10.88 -12.30
C ASP A 108 9.36 9.51 -12.35
N ALA A 109 9.55 8.87 -11.19
CA ALA A 109 10.13 7.53 -11.11
C ALA A 109 9.23 6.46 -11.74
N VAL A 110 7.90 6.49 -11.52
CA VAL A 110 6.95 5.54 -12.12
C VAL A 110 6.83 5.77 -13.63
N ILE A 111 6.67 7.03 -14.07
CA ILE A 111 6.62 7.42 -15.49
C ILE A 111 7.87 6.93 -16.22
N SER A 112 9.06 7.19 -15.66
CA SER A 112 10.33 6.74 -16.23
C SER A 112 10.40 5.21 -16.36
N GLN A 113 9.87 4.46 -15.40
CA GLN A 113 9.81 3.00 -15.45
C GLN A 113 8.82 2.51 -16.52
N LEU A 114 7.61 3.08 -16.61
CA LEU A 114 6.61 2.72 -17.62
C LEU A 114 7.17 2.91 -19.05
N LEU A 115 7.74 4.09 -19.33
CA LEU A 115 8.30 4.43 -20.64
C LEU A 115 9.52 3.56 -20.99
N LEU A 116 10.40 3.27 -20.03
CA LEU A 116 11.54 2.38 -20.23
C LEU A 116 11.10 0.95 -20.57
N LEU A 117 10.07 0.43 -19.89
CA LEU A 117 9.54 -0.90 -20.16
C LEU A 117 8.84 -0.97 -21.52
N ASP A 118 8.08 0.05 -21.91
CA ASP A 118 7.47 0.14 -23.24
C ASP A 118 8.50 0.23 -24.37
N GLN A 119 9.62 0.94 -24.14
CA GLN A 119 10.73 0.99 -25.09
C GLN A 119 11.42 -0.37 -25.25
N GLN A 120 11.58 -1.14 -24.16
CA GLN A 120 12.21 -2.47 -24.18
C GLN A 120 11.37 -3.52 -24.90
N ASP A 121 10.05 -3.52 -24.68
CA ASP A 121 9.10 -4.43 -25.30
C ASP A 121 7.69 -3.79 -25.26
N PRO A 122 7.18 -3.28 -26.39
CA PRO A 122 5.85 -2.66 -26.46
C PRO A 122 4.70 -3.66 -26.60
N THR A 123 4.98 -4.97 -26.63
CA THR A 123 3.95 -6.02 -26.76
C THR A 123 3.65 -6.72 -25.44
N LYS A 124 4.61 -6.72 -24.51
CA LYS A 124 4.53 -7.45 -23.25
C LYS A 124 3.98 -6.57 -22.12
N GLU A 125 3.03 -7.14 -21.40
CA GLU A 125 2.37 -6.54 -20.23
C GLU A 125 3.34 -5.86 -19.24
N ILE A 126 2.92 -4.72 -18.69
CA ILE A 126 3.54 -4.06 -17.53
C ILE A 126 2.58 -4.19 -16.35
N LYS A 127 3.09 -4.50 -15.16
CA LYS A 127 2.28 -4.68 -13.94
C LYS A 127 2.55 -3.56 -12.94
N LEU A 128 1.61 -2.64 -12.78
CA LEU A 128 1.67 -1.55 -11.80
C LEU A 128 0.98 -1.99 -10.50
N PHE A 129 1.79 -2.28 -9.47
CA PHE A 129 1.29 -2.61 -8.13
C PHE A 129 1.10 -1.33 -7.32
N ILE A 130 -0.10 -1.14 -6.78
CA ILE A 130 -0.54 0.09 -6.12
C ILE A 130 -0.83 -0.22 -4.64
N ASN A 131 -0.11 0.47 -3.76
CA ASN A 131 -0.40 0.59 -2.33
C ASN A 131 -0.24 2.06 -1.94
N SER A 132 -1.27 2.87 -2.19
CA SER A 132 -1.19 4.34 -2.11
C SER A 132 -2.43 4.96 -1.47
N PRO A 133 -2.27 5.93 -0.55
CA PRO A 133 -3.35 6.77 -0.05
C PRO A 133 -3.82 7.83 -1.07
N GLY A 134 -3.24 7.88 -2.27
CA GLY A 134 -3.39 8.99 -3.22
C GLY A 134 -2.38 10.09 -2.94
N GLY A 135 -2.63 11.33 -3.39
CA GLY A 135 -1.68 12.43 -3.26
C GLY A 135 -1.93 13.53 -4.30
N SER A 136 -0.85 14.11 -4.84
CA SER A 136 -0.89 15.17 -5.85
C SER A 136 -1.69 14.75 -7.10
N VAL A 137 -2.67 15.57 -7.49
CA VAL A 137 -3.52 15.33 -8.67
C VAL A 137 -2.70 15.44 -9.95
N THR A 138 -1.84 16.45 -10.08
CA THR A 138 -1.01 16.66 -11.27
C THR A 138 0.02 15.54 -11.44
N ALA A 139 0.67 15.11 -10.35
CA ALA A 139 1.60 13.98 -10.36
C ALA A 139 0.89 12.67 -10.76
N GLY A 140 -0.29 12.40 -10.19
CA GLY A 140 -1.11 11.25 -10.56
C GLY A 140 -1.62 11.30 -12.00
N MET A 141 -1.95 12.49 -12.52
CA MET A 141 -2.29 12.67 -13.95
C MET A 141 -1.08 12.42 -14.86
N GLY A 142 0.14 12.78 -14.45
CA GLY A 142 1.36 12.43 -15.19
C GLY A 142 1.58 10.90 -15.30
N ILE A 143 1.35 10.16 -14.20
CA ILE A 143 1.38 8.69 -14.23
C ILE A 143 0.27 8.16 -15.15
N TYR A 144 -0.94 8.71 -15.06
CA TYR A 144 -2.08 8.33 -15.89
C TYR A 144 -1.78 8.50 -17.39
N ASP A 145 -1.31 9.67 -17.81
CA ASP A 145 -1.01 9.96 -19.21
C ASP A 145 0.11 9.05 -19.72
N ALA A 146 1.12 8.75 -18.90
CA ALA A 146 2.15 7.76 -19.22
C ALA A 146 1.58 6.34 -19.39
N MET A 147 0.61 5.93 -18.56
CA MET A 147 -0.09 4.64 -18.71
C MET A 147 -0.88 4.56 -20.02
N GLN A 148 -1.56 5.64 -20.43
CA GLN A 148 -2.33 5.67 -21.69
C GLN A 148 -1.43 5.86 -22.93
N PHE A 149 -0.19 6.37 -22.75
CA PHE A 149 0.80 6.54 -23.82
C PHE A 149 1.60 5.26 -24.11
N CYS A 150 1.73 4.36 -23.14
CA CYS A 150 2.31 3.04 -23.35
C CYS A 150 1.54 2.23 -24.40
N ARG A 151 2.29 1.54 -25.27
CA ARG A 151 1.78 0.57 -26.25
C ARG A 151 1.65 -0.81 -25.60
N ALA A 152 2.53 -1.11 -24.65
CA ALA A 152 2.44 -2.27 -23.77
C ALA A 152 1.24 -2.14 -22.82
N PRO A 153 0.36 -3.17 -22.69
CA PRO A 153 -0.81 -3.09 -21.84
C PRO A 153 -0.42 -3.01 -20.36
N VAL A 154 -0.85 -1.94 -19.68
CA VAL A 154 -0.56 -1.70 -18.25
C VAL A 154 -1.66 -2.30 -17.39
N SER A 155 -1.35 -3.40 -16.71
CA SER A 155 -2.26 -4.08 -15.77
C SER A 155 -2.04 -3.54 -14.35
N THR A 156 -3.10 -3.29 -13.60
CA THR A 156 -3.03 -2.66 -12.25
C THR A 156 -3.38 -3.66 -11.16
N VAL A 157 -2.66 -3.63 -10.03
CA VAL A 157 -2.87 -4.56 -8.90
C VAL A 157 -2.88 -3.82 -7.57
N CYS A 158 -4.03 -3.75 -6.90
CA CYS A 158 -4.12 -3.17 -5.57
C CYS A 158 -3.62 -4.14 -4.48
N LEU A 159 -2.64 -3.68 -3.70
CA LEU A 159 -2.17 -4.31 -2.46
C LEU A 159 -2.48 -3.37 -1.29
N GLY A 160 -3.29 -3.81 -0.32
CA GLY A 160 -3.56 -3.02 0.90
C GLY A 160 -4.51 -1.85 0.67
N LEU A 161 -4.03 -0.75 0.07
CA LEU A 161 -4.82 0.47 -0.13
C LEU A 161 -4.67 1.04 -1.55
N ALA A 162 -5.78 1.41 -2.17
CA ALA A 162 -5.81 2.32 -3.30
C ALA A 162 -6.88 3.39 -3.02
N ALA A 163 -6.46 4.56 -2.54
CA ALA A 163 -7.35 5.65 -2.20
C ALA A 163 -7.07 6.90 -3.05
N SER A 164 -8.09 7.72 -3.31
CA SER A 164 -7.96 8.98 -4.04
C SER A 164 -7.24 8.77 -5.40
N MET A 165 -6.14 9.48 -5.69
CA MET A 165 -5.35 9.25 -6.92
C MET A 165 -4.82 7.80 -7.07
N GLY A 166 -4.66 7.04 -5.97
CA GLY A 166 -4.35 5.61 -6.03
C GLY A 166 -5.51 4.75 -6.56
N ALA A 167 -6.75 5.10 -6.21
CA ALA A 167 -7.96 4.47 -6.77
C ALA A 167 -8.17 4.85 -8.25
N PHE A 168 -7.89 6.12 -8.59
CA PHE A 168 -7.91 6.61 -9.96
C PHE A 168 -6.94 5.85 -10.86
N LEU A 169 -5.68 5.70 -10.44
CA LEU A 169 -4.67 4.94 -11.18
C LEU A 169 -5.00 3.44 -11.25
N LEU A 170 -5.59 2.86 -10.20
CA LEU A 170 -6.11 1.49 -10.23
C LEU A 170 -7.19 1.29 -11.29
N ALA A 171 -8.16 2.23 -11.36
CA ALA A 171 -9.25 2.23 -12.34
C ALA A 171 -8.75 2.35 -13.79
N SER A 172 -7.61 3.02 -13.98
CA SER A 172 -7.07 3.45 -15.28
C SER A 172 -6.16 2.42 -15.97
N GLY A 173 -6.02 1.23 -15.39
CA GLY A 173 -5.33 0.11 -16.04
C GLY A 173 -6.12 -0.49 -17.22
N GLU A 174 -5.45 -1.31 -18.02
CA GLU A 174 -6.03 -2.00 -19.18
C GLU A 174 -7.28 -2.81 -18.80
N LYS A 175 -8.32 -2.75 -19.64
CA LYS A 175 -9.64 -3.27 -19.28
C LYS A 175 -9.67 -4.80 -19.24
N GLY A 176 -10.22 -5.36 -18.16
CA GLY A 176 -10.15 -6.79 -17.86
C GLY A 176 -8.86 -7.20 -17.14
N ARG A 177 -7.95 -6.26 -16.85
CA ARG A 177 -6.64 -6.50 -16.22
C ARG A 177 -6.42 -5.67 -14.96
N ARG A 178 -7.46 -5.05 -14.42
CA ARG A 178 -7.43 -4.28 -13.17
C ARG A 178 -7.81 -5.20 -12.03
N MET A 179 -6.93 -5.35 -11.05
CA MET A 179 -6.99 -6.43 -10.05
C MET A 179 -6.83 -5.92 -8.63
N SER A 180 -7.35 -6.66 -7.65
CA SER A 180 -7.17 -6.35 -6.24
C SER A 180 -7.03 -7.60 -5.38
N MET A 181 -6.22 -7.51 -4.32
CA MET A 181 -6.12 -8.54 -3.30
C MET A 181 -7.37 -8.52 -2.39
N PRO A 182 -7.86 -9.68 -1.91
CA PRO A 182 -9.17 -9.79 -1.25
C PRO A 182 -9.33 -8.98 0.04
N ASN A 183 -8.23 -8.64 0.72
CA ASN A 183 -8.24 -7.84 1.96
C ASN A 183 -7.94 -6.34 1.71
N ALA A 184 -7.78 -5.90 0.46
CA ALA A 184 -7.46 -4.50 0.17
C ALA A 184 -8.69 -3.58 0.30
N ARG A 185 -8.46 -2.28 0.51
CA ARG A 185 -9.51 -1.26 0.47
C ARG A 185 -9.28 -0.30 -0.69
N ILE A 186 -10.36 -0.01 -1.40
CA ILE A 186 -10.42 1.02 -2.44
C ILE A 186 -11.14 2.22 -1.82
N MET A 187 -10.75 3.46 -2.12
CA MET A 187 -11.50 4.65 -1.69
C MET A 187 -11.50 5.73 -2.78
N ILE A 188 -12.68 6.27 -3.11
CA ILE A 188 -12.83 7.39 -4.04
C ILE A 188 -13.40 8.61 -3.31
N HIS A 189 -12.91 9.80 -3.67
CA HIS A 189 -13.42 11.10 -3.23
C HIS A 189 -13.03 12.20 -4.23
N GLN A 190 -13.60 13.38 -4.08
CA GLN A 190 -13.26 14.57 -4.87
C GLN A 190 -11.88 15.12 -4.48
N PRO A 191 -11.15 15.77 -5.41
CA PRO A 191 -9.82 16.30 -5.12
C PRO A 191 -9.87 17.35 -4.02
N LEU A 192 -8.95 17.24 -3.06
CA LEU A 192 -8.78 18.20 -1.98
C LEU A 192 -7.74 19.26 -2.36
N GLY A 193 -8.02 20.51 -2.00
CA GLY A 193 -7.13 21.64 -2.21
C GLY A 193 -7.45 22.78 -1.24
N GLY A 194 -6.58 23.80 -1.22
CA GLY A 194 -6.78 25.03 -0.47
C GLY A 194 -6.45 26.24 -1.34
N ALA A 195 -7.02 27.39 -1.01
CA ALA A 195 -6.80 28.64 -1.75
C ALA A 195 -6.35 29.78 -0.84
N GLN A 196 -5.36 30.57 -1.29
CA GLN A 196 -4.82 31.72 -0.56
C GLN A 196 -4.37 32.82 -1.55
N GLY A 197 -4.46 34.08 -1.11
CA GLY A 197 -4.06 35.26 -1.90
C GLY A 197 -5.09 36.39 -1.81
N SER A 198 -5.17 37.21 -2.85
CA SER A 198 -6.27 38.14 -3.05
C SER A 198 -7.57 37.40 -3.44
N ALA A 199 -8.70 38.11 -3.46
CA ALA A 199 -9.98 37.54 -3.90
C ALA A 199 -9.92 36.95 -5.32
N VAL A 200 -9.12 37.55 -6.22
CA VAL A 200 -8.94 37.08 -7.60
C VAL A 200 -8.09 35.80 -7.63
N ASP A 201 -7.03 35.73 -6.83
CA ASP A 201 -6.17 34.53 -6.73
C ASP A 201 -6.97 33.34 -6.19
N ILE A 202 -7.83 33.59 -5.19
CA ILE A 202 -8.74 32.59 -4.61
C ILE A 202 -9.78 32.13 -5.65
N GLU A 203 -10.34 33.04 -6.44
CA GLU A 203 -11.28 32.68 -7.52
C GLU A 203 -10.62 31.81 -8.61
N ILE A 204 -9.37 32.12 -8.98
CA ILE A 204 -8.59 31.33 -9.94
C ILE A 204 -8.28 29.93 -9.38
N GLN A 205 -7.79 29.84 -8.14
CA GLN A 205 -7.46 28.57 -7.50
C GLN A 205 -8.70 27.68 -7.29
N ALA A 206 -9.85 28.27 -6.94
CA ALA A 206 -11.12 27.55 -6.85
C ALA A 206 -11.59 27.00 -8.20
N LYS A 207 -11.42 27.76 -9.30
CA LYS A 207 -11.73 27.30 -10.66
C LYS A 207 -10.86 26.12 -11.09
N GLU A 208 -9.57 26.12 -10.73
CA GLU A 208 -8.66 25.01 -11.06
C GLU A 208 -9.02 23.72 -10.30
N ILE A 209 -9.37 23.82 -9.00
CA ILE A 209 -9.87 22.67 -8.22
C ILE A 209 -11.15 22.10 -8.84
N MET A 210 -12.09 22.96 -9.27
CA MET A 210 -13.31 22.53 -9.95
C MET A 210 -13.03 21.91 -11.34
N TYR A 211 -12.02 22.41 -12.07
CA TYR A 211 -11.57 21.81 -13.32
C TYR A 211 -10.98 20.41 -13.09
N HIS A 212 -10.10 20.25 -12.09
CA HIS A 212 -9.57 18.95 -11.67
C HIS A 212 -10.69 17.97 -11.29
N LYS A 213 -11.65 18.38 -10.45
CA LYS A 213 -12.82 17.54 -10.08
C LYS A 213 -13.59 17.08 -11.32
N ALA A 214 -13.94 18.03 -12.20
CA ALA A 214 -14.71 17.73 -13.40
C ALA A 214 -13.94 16.88 -14.43
N ASN A 215 -12.60 16.92 -14.45
CA ASN A 215 -11.79 16.06 -15.30
C ASN A 215 -11.69 14.64 -14.74
N LEU A 216 -11.29 14.51 -13.46
CA LEU A 216 -11.19 13.21 -12.77
C LEU A 216 -12.52 12.45 -12.80
N ASN A 217 -13.64 13.13 -12.57
CA ASN A 217 -14.95 12.48 -12.53
C ASN A 217 -15.41 11.97 -13.92
N ARG A 218 -15.01 12.63 -15.01
CA ARG A 218 -15.23 12.12 -16.39
C ARG A 218 -14.35 10.92 -16.72
N LEU A 219 -13.07 10.95 -16.34
CA LEU A 219 -12.14 9.85 -16.57
C LEU A 219 -12.51 8.62 -15.72
N MET A 220 -12.91 8.81 -14.46
CA MET A 220 -13.48 7.74 -13.63
C MET A 220 -14.76 7.15 -14.23
N ALA A 221 -15.67 7.98 -14.75
CA ALA A 221 -16.88 7.49 -15.43
C ALA A 221 -16.54 6.64 -16.66
N PHE A 222 -15.59 7.09 -17.50
CA PHE A 222 -15.10 6.34 -18.65
C PHE A 222 -14.53 4.97 -18.26
N HIS A 223 -13.63 4.92 -17.27
CA HIS A 223 -12.95 3.69 -16.86
C HIS A 223 -13.87 2.73 -16.09
N THR A 224 -14.80 3.22 -15.29
CA THR A 224 -15.74 2.38 -14.53
C THR A 224 -16.98 1.96 -15.34
N GLY A 225 -17.37 2.73 -16.35
CA GLY A 225 -18.65 2.60 -17.04
C GLY A 225 -19.84 3.21 -16.27
N GLN A 226 -19.59 3.88 -15.14
CA GLN A 226 -20.62 4.63 -14.42
C GLN A 226 -20.98 5.93 -15.16
N LYS A 227 -22.10 6.54 -14.77
CA LYS A 227 -22.46 7.89 -15.21
C LYS A 227 -21.62 8.93 -14.49
N VAL A 228 -21.36 10.08 -15.14
CA VAL A 228 -20.58 11.18 -14.54
C VAL A 228 -21.28 11.74 -13.31
N GLU A 229 -22.62 11.80 -13.33
CA GLU A 229 -23.46 12.25 -12.22
C GLU A 229 -23.32 11.31 -11.02
N THR A 230 -23.33 9.99 -11.26
CA THR A 230 -23.11 8.97 -10.21
C THR A 230 -21.70 9.09 -9.62
N ILE A 231 -20.67 9.31 -10.45
CA ILE A 231 -19.33 9.58 -9.93
C ILE A 231 -19.28 10.87 -9.09
N ASP A 232 -19.97 11.95 -9.48
CA ASP A 232 -19.95 13.21 -8.72
C ASP A 232 -20.62 13.09 -7.34
N GLU A 233 -21.74 12.38 -7.27
CA GLU A 233 -22.44 12.02 -6.03
C GLU A 233 -21.56 11.13 -5.14
N ASP A 234 -21.06 10.01 -5.68
CA ASP A 234 -20.28 9.01 -4.94
C ASP A 234 -18.82 9.43 -4.66
N THR A 235 -18.40 10.62 -5.09
CA THR A 235 -17.11 11.23 -4.73
C THR A 235 -17.24 12.47 -3.84
N ASP A 236 -18.43 12.99 -3.50
CA ASP A 236 -18.51 14.16 -2.61
C ASP A 236 -17.86 13.91 -1.24
N ARG A 237 -17.91 12.67 -0.73
CA ARG A 237 -17.23 12.25 0.51
C ARG A 237 -16.47 10.93 0.30
N ASP A 238 -15.57 10.61 1.23
CA ASP A 238 -14.74 9.40 1.23
C ASP A 238 -15.57 8.09 1.13
N ARG A 239 -15.73 7.57 -0.08
CA ARG A 239 -16.45 6.33 -0.37
C ARG A 239 -15.49 5.15 -0.40
N TYR A 240 -15.38 4.45 0.73
CA TYR A 240 -14.57 3.23 0.86
C TYR A 240 -15.31 1.98 0.37
N MET A 241 -14.64 1.16 -0.43
CA MET A 241 -15.13 -0.10 -1.00
C MET A 241 -14.18 -1.26 -0.67
N SER A 242 -14.74 -2.45 -0.50
CA SER A 242 -14.03 -3.74 -0.57
C SER A 242 -13.68 -4.06 -2.03
N PRO A 243 -12.85 -5.09 -2.29
CA PRO A 243 -12.53 -5.50 -3.66
C PRO A 243 -13.77 -5.95 -4.43
N LEU A 244 -14.74 -6.62 -3.78
CA LEU A 244 -15.97 -7.05 -4.42
C LEU A 244 -16.89 -5.87 -4.75
N GLU A 245 -17.05 -4.90 -3.85
CA GLU A 245 -17.79 -3.66 -4.12
C GLU A 245 -17.10 -2.84 -5.24
N ALA A 246 -15.78 -2.74 -5.22
CA ALA A 246 -15.00 -2.05 -6.25
C ALA A 246 -15.10 -2.75 -7.63
N LYS A 247 -15.21 -4.08 -7.65
CA LYS A 247 -15.48 -4.88 -8.87
C LYS A 247 -16.88 -4.61 -9.40
N GLN A 248 -17.89 -4.63 -8.53
CA GLN A 248 -19.29 -4.31 -8.89
C GLN A 248 -19.46 -2.86 -9.37
N TYR A 249 -18.69 -1.93 -8.81
CA TYR A 249 -18.66 -0.52 -9.23
C TYR A 249 -17.89 -0.29 -10.54
N GLY A 250 -17.05 -1.25 -10.97
CA GLY A 250 -16.25 -1.17 -12.19
C GLY A 250 -14.86 -0.55 -12.04
N VAL A 251 -14.39 -0.28 -10.81
CA VAL A 251 -13.02 0.22 -10.53
C VAL A 251 -11.97 -0.87 -10.82
N ILE A 252 -12.32 -2.13 -10.59
CA ILE A 252 -11.49 -3.28 -10.94
C ILE A 252 -12.33 -4.32 -11.70
N ASP A 253 -11.64 -5.27 -12.33
CA ASP A 253 -12.28 -6.37 -13.05
C ASP A 253 -12.20 -7.70 -12.27
N ILE A 254 -11.12 -7.91 -11.49
CA ILE A 254 -10.78 -9.20 -10.86
C ILE A 254 -10.39 -9.04 -9.39
N VAL A 255 -10.98 -9.87 -8.51
CA VAL A 255 -10.45 -10.14 -7.17
C VAL A 255 -9.52 -11.36 -7.26
N ILE A 256 -8.28 -11.23 -6.77
CA ILE A 256 -7.28 -12.29 -6.89
C ILE A 256 -7.64 -13.47 -5.96
N GLY A 257 -7.93 -14.61 -6.58
CA GLY A 257 -8.50 -15.80 -5.93
C GLY A 257 -9.99 -16.05 -6.21
N GLY A 258 -10.67 -15.15 -6.93
CA GLY A 258 -12.10 -15.22 -7.19
C GLY A 258 -12.93 -14.46 -6.15
N ASP A 259 -14.26 -14.52 -6.27
CA ASP A 259 -15.17 -13.73 -5.43
C ASP A 259 -15.38 -14.35 -4.03
N ASP A 260 -14.99 -15.62 -3.86
CA ASP A 260 -14.84 -16.32 -2.57
C ASP A 260 -13.49 -16.01 -1.88
N ALA A 261 -12.60 -15.22 -2.49
CA ALA A 261 -11.28 -14.96 -1.95
C ALA A 261 -11.33 -14.08 -0.69
N GLY A 262 -10.68 -14.56 0.35
CA GLY A 262 -10.62 -13.93 1.67
C GLY A 262 -10.40 -14.99 2.73
N LEU A 263 -10.07 -14.56 3.95
CA LEU A 263 -10.17 -15.47 5.09
C LEU A 263 -11.65 -15.62 5.42
N LYS A 264 -12.17 -16.86 5.36
CA LYS A 264 -13.53 -17.19 5.79
C LYS A 264 -13.59 -17.23 7.32
N ILE A 265 -13.50 -16.05 7.92
CA ILE A 265 -13.61 -15.84 9.37
C ILE A 265 -15.09 -16.01 9.75
N GLU A 266 -15.37 -16.87 10.73
CA GLU A 266 -16.71 -17.00 11.29
C GLU A 266 -17.06 -15.77 12.14
N GLY A 267 -18.19 -15.13 11.84
CA GLY A 267 -18.62 -13.86 12.44
C GLY A 267 -19.02 -12.85 11.35
N SER A 268 -19.78 -11.82 11.71
CA SER A 268 -20.19 -10.81 10.73
C SER A 268 -19.16 -9.69 10.62
N PHE A 269 -18.65 -9.41 9.42
CA PHE A 269 -17.90 -8.17 9.15
C PHE A 269 -18.74 -6.90 9.33
N THR A 270 -20.08 -7.03 9.40
CA THR A 270 -21.03 -5.96 9.70
C THR A 270 -21.24 -5.78 11.22
N GLU A 271 -20.87 -6.76 12.04
CA GLU A 271 -20.83 -6.58 13.50
C GLU A 271 -19.64 -5.68 13.86
N LYS A 272 -19.95 -4.46 14.31
CA LYS A 272 -18.96 -3.61 14.96
C LYS A 272 -18.43 -4.34 16.20
N LEU A 273 -17.22 -4.91 16.10
CA LEU A 273 -16.45 -5.45 17.23
C LEU A 273 -16.13 -4.31 18.22
N LYS A 274 -17.10 -3.97 19.07
CA LYS A 274 -16.99 -2.94 20.09
C LYS A 274 -15.83 -3.28 21.02
N THR A 275 -14.76 -2.50 20.92
CA THR A 275 -13.61 -2.62 21.80
C THR A 275 -13.98 -2.18 23.22
N LYS A 276 -13.11 -2.51 24.18
CA LYS A 276 -13.30 -2.14 25.60
C LYS A 276 -13.29 -0.62 25.85
N LYS A 277 -12.95 0.21 24.85
CA LYS A 277 -13.05 1.68 24.92
C LYS A 277 -14.34 2.23 24.32
N ASP A 278 -14.88 1.59 23.28
CA ASP A 278 -16.14 2.01 22.65
C ASP A 278 -17.33 1.92 23.61
N TYR A 279 -17.26 1.00 24.58
CA TYR A 279 -18.21 0.89 25.70
C TYR A 279 -18.02 1.91 26.83
N VAL A 280 -16.90 2.63 26.89
CA VAL A 280 -16.58 3.57 28.00
C VAL A 280 -16.69 5.03 27.56
N ALA A 281 -16.36 5.33 26.30
CA ALA A 281 -16.57 6.67 25.75
C ALA A 281 -18.05 6.96 25.47
N TRP A 282 -18.83 5.95 25.03
CA TRP A 282 -20.27 6.06 24.77
C TRP A 282 -21.12 5.93 26.06
N GLY A 283 -20.65 6.59 27.13
CA GLY A 283 -21.30 6.72 28.43
C GLY A 283 -21.13 8.10 29.07
N ASN A 284 -20.48 9.05 28.38
CA ASN A 284 -20.48 10.46 28.77
C ASN A 284 -21.82 11.18 28.44
N GLU A 285 -22.75 10.47 27.79
CA GLU A 285 -24.15 10.84 27.56
C GLU A 285 -24.96 9.52 27.72
N SER A 286 -25.92 9.35 28.62
CA SER A 286 -26.25 10.05 29.88
C SER A 286 -26.53 8.96 30.97
N ASP A 287 -27.12 9.13 32.16
CA ASP A 287 -27.85 10.24 32.78
C ASP A 287 -27.69 10.21 34.32
N ASP A 288 -28.17 11.27 34.99
CA ASP A 288 -28.21 11.62 36.44
C ASP A 288 -27.80 13.07 36.85
N GLY A 289 -27.38 14.02 36.00
CA GLY A 289 -27.48 14.13 34.54
C GLY A 289 -26.43 13.42 33.69
N SER A 290 -25.49 12.66 34.25
CA SER A 290 -24.53 11.89 33.44
C SER A 290 -23.92 10.68 34.18
N SER A 291 -24.45 9.49 33.87
CA SER A 291 -23.89 8.16 34.14
C SER A 291 -23.81 7.72 35.61
N SER A 292 -24.66 6.75 35.96
CA SER A 292 -24.19 5.63 36.80
C SER A 292 -24.92 4.28 36.59
N SER A 293 -24.18 3.25 36.18
CA SER A 293 -24.36 1.87 36.67
C SER A 293 -23.11 1.02 36.41
N ARG A 294 -22.77 0.10 37.31
CA ARG A 294 -21.64 -0.84 37.16
C ARG A 294 -22.16 -2.23 36.79
N PHE A 295 -21.76 -2.75 35.64
CA PHE A 295 -22.14 -4.09 35.19
C PHE A 295 -21.12 -5.17 35.59
N THR A 296 -21.60 -6.39 35.82
CA THR A 296 -20.87 -7.49 36.49
C THR A 296 -20.69 -8.76 35.63
N GLY A 297 -21.04 -8.71 34.33
CA GLY A 297 -20.90 -9.84 33.41
C GLY A 297 -19.46 -10.09 32.93
N LYS A 298 -19.17 -11.34 32.56
CA LYS A 298 -17.92 -11.75 31.89
C LYS A 298 -18.07 -11.64 30.36
N THR A 299 -16.98 -11.28 29.68
CA THR A 299 -16.86 -11.34 28.22
C THR A 299 -16.74 -12.79 27.72
N GLN A 300 -17.18 -13.04 26.49
CA GLN A 300 -16.85 -14.25 25.73
C GLN A 300 -15.77 -13.90 24.71
N ASP A 301 -14.76 -14.77 24.57
CA ASP A 301 -13.71 -14.68 23.57
C ASP A 301 -14.00 -15.66 22.43
N ALA A 302 -13.94 -15.21 21.17
CA ALA A 302 -14.14 -16.06 20.00
C ALA A 302 -12.83 -16.80 19.63
N PRO A 303 -12.84 -18.14 19.46
CA PRO A 303 -11.63 -18.90 19.18
C PRO A 303 -11.26 -18.89 17.69
N LEU A 304 -10.00 -18.60 17.38
CA LEU A 304 -9.41 -18.86 16.06
C LEU A 304 -9.08 -20.36 15.93
N GLN A 305 -9.50 -20.99 14.82
CA GLN A 305 -8.98 -22.31 14.43
C GLN A 305 -7.67 -22.19 13.62
N LYS A 306 -7.02 -23.33 13.36
CA LYS A 306 -5.68 -23.45 12.76
C LYS A 306 -5.73 -24.23 11.45
#